data_AF-A0A938V5W0-F1
#
_entry.id   AF-A0A938V5W0-F1
#
_cell.length_a   1.000
_cell.length_b   1.000
_cell.length_c   1.000
_cell.angle_alpha   90.00
_cell.angle_beta   90.00
_cell.angle_gamma   90.00
#
_symmetry.space_group_name_H-M   'P 1'
#
loop_
_entity.id
_entity.type
_entity.pdbx_description
1 polymer ?
#
loop_
_entity_poly.entity_id
_entity_poly.type
_entity_poly.pdbx_seq_one_letter_code
_entity_poly.pdbx_strand_id
1 'polypeptide(L)'
;MSRNGASKRKSPKGCLRVNVQLAKALKDEVVALSSRQGESVSTFLRISAEMRIRELRKKELEQELTAGYRAMAAGNRALAKEHESVDLEGWE
;
A
#
# COMPACT_ATOMS: atom_id res chain seq x y z
N MET A 1 39.61 12.25 31.16
CA MET A 1 38.43 12.98 30.66
C MET A 1 37.73 12.13 29.62
N SER A 2 36.50 11.73 29.92
CA SER A 2 35.67 10.79 29.15
C SER A 2 35.19 11.38 27.82
N ARG A 3 35.19 10.59 26.74
CA ARG A 3 34.34 10.84 25.57
C ARG A 3 33.74 9.53 25.06
N ASN A 4 32.55 9.26 25.59
CA ASN A 4 31.36 8.72 24.93
C ASN A 4 31.54 7.56 23.95
N GLY A 5 31.25 6.35 24.45
CA GLY A 5 30.90 5.20 23.63
C GLY A 5 29.68 5.51 22.77
N ALA A 6 29.88 5.58 21.46
CA ALA A 6 28.80 5.50 20.50
C ALA A 6 28.16 4.11 20.61
N SER A 7 27.00 4.07 21.26
CA SER A 7 26.13 2.88 21.29
C SER A 7 25.78 2.49 19.85
N LYS A 8 26.49 1.50 19.31
CA LYS A 8 26.14 0.83 18.06
C LYS A 8 24.83 0.10 18.31
N ARG A 9 23.69 0.76 18.10
CA ARG A 9 22.40 0.08 18.03
C ARG A 9 22.50 -0.93 16.89
N LYS A 10 22.57 -2.22 17.22
CA LYS A 10 22.50 -3.29 16.22
C LYS A 10 21.17 -3.14 15.48
N SER A 11 21.24 -2.95 14.18
CA SER A 11 20.06 -2.99 13.32
C SER A 11 19.38 -4.35 13.45
N PRO A 12 18.04 -4.43 13.49
CA PRO A 12 17.32 -5.68 13.59
C PRO A 12 17.68 -6.62 12.43
N LYS A 13 17.73 -7.93 12.70
CA LYS A 13 18.03 -8.95 11.68
C LYS A 13 17.07 -8.78 10.50
N GLY A 14 17.61 -8.68 9.28
CA GLY A 14 16.82 -8.47 8.05
C GLY A 14 16.71 -7.01 7.57
N CYS A 15 17.24 -6.04 8.30
CA CYS A 15 17.29 -4.65 7.82
C CYS A 15 18.38 -4.46 6.75
N LEU A 16 17.99 -4.08 5.53
CA LEU A 16 18.88 -3.78 4.42
C LEU A 16 19.07 -2.26 4.29
N ARG A 17 20.29 -1.82 3.96
CA ARG A 17 20.56 -0.41 3.65
C ARG A 17 20.32 -0.18 2.16
N VAL A 18 19.51 0.83 1.85
CA VAL A 18 19.23 1.27 0.48
C VAL A 18 19.77 2.69 0.30
N ASN A 19 20.49 2.92 -0.79
CA ASN A 19 20.95 4.24 -1.19
C ASN A 19 20.05 4.74 -2.32
N VAL A 20 19.44 5.91 -2.14
CA VAL A 20 18.56 6.54 -3.14
C VAL A 20 19.05 7.93 -3.48
N GLN A 21 18.86 8.33 -4.74
CA GLN A 21 19.07 9.71 -5.17
C GLN A 21 17.73 10.43 -5.16
N LEU A 22 17.68 11.56 -4.46
CA LEU A 22 16.49 12.41 -4.37
C LEU A 22 16.85 13.82 -4.83
N ALA A 23 15.90 14.51 -5.45
CA ALA A 23 16.02 15.94 -5.69
C ALA A 23 16.23 16.66 -4.35
N LYS A 24 17.08 17.70 -4.35
CA LYS A 24 17.43 18.43 -3.11
C LYS A 24 16.19 18.95 -2.38
N ALA A 25 15.26 19.58 -3.11
CA ALA A 25 14.02 20.11 -2.55
C ALA A 25 13.20 19.01 -1.83
N LEU A 26 13.08 17.83 -2.45
CA LEU A 26 12.35 16.71 -1.86
C LEU A 26 13.05 16.18 -0.60
N LYS A 27 14.37 16.08 -0.62
CA LYS A 27 15.14 15.67 0.57
C LYS A 27 14.92 16.65 1.72
N ASP A 28 14.96 17.95 1.45
CA ASP A 28 14.80 18.98 2.48
C ASP A 28 13.39 18.93 3.08
N GLU A 29 12.36 18.71 2.25
CA GLU A 29 10.98 18.53 2.71
C GLU A 29 10.81 17.26 3.56
N VAL A 30 11.37 16.12 3.13
CA VAL A 30 11.34 14.86 3.90
C VAL A 30 12.01 15.04 5.27
N VAL A 31 13.14 15.75 5.33
CA VAL A 31 13.84 16.03 6.60
C VAL A 31 12.98 16.92 7.50
N ALA A 32 12.37 17.97 6.96
CA ALA A 32 11.50 18.87 7.73
C ALA A 32 10.27 18.14 8.30
N LEU A 33 9.60 17.34 7.47
CA LEU A 33 8.40 16.61 7.86
C LEU A 33 8.68 15.49 8.87
N SER A 34 9.73 14.70 8.64
CA SER A 34 10.15 13.65 9.58
C SER A 34 10.53 14.23 10.94
N SER A 35 11.26 15.35 10.94
CA SER A 35 11.65 16.05 12.18
C SER A 35 10.43 16.60 12.94
N ARG A 36 9.44 17.15 12.22
CA ARG A 36 8.18 17.64 12.82
C ARG A 36 7.38 16.54 13.51
N GLN A 37 7.48 15.29 13.02
CA GLN A 37 6.80 14.13 13.59
C GLN A 37 7.64 13.40 14.66
N GLY A 38 8.87 13.86 14.92
CA GLY A 38 9.77 13.21 15.86
C GLY A 38 10.33 11.87 15.36
N GLU A 39 10.31 11.64 14.05
CA GLU A 39 10.71 10.38 13.44
C GLU A 39 12.04 10.50 12.67
N SER A 40 12.72 9.37 12.48
CA SER A 40 13.89 9.33 11.60
C SER A 40 13.45 9.40 10.12
N VAL A 41 14.31 9.96 9.26
CA VAL A 41 14.10 9.96 7.79
C VAL A 41 13.85 8.54 7.27
N SER A 42 14.56 7.53 7.79
CA SER A 42 14.34 6.14 7.40
C SER A 42 12.97 5.60 7.82
N THR A 43 12.47 6.00 9.00
CA THR A 43 11.13 5.63 9.47
C THR A 43 10.07 6.24 8.55
N PHE A 44 10.21 7.55 8.30
CA PHE A 44 9.31 8.30 7.43
C PHE A 44 9.24 7.68 6.03
N LEU A 45 10.39 7.47 5.40
CA LEU A 45 10.47 6.89 4.05
C LEU A 45 9.92 5.45 4.00
N ARG A 46 10.16 4.64 5.05
CA ARG A 46 9.59 3.29 5.13
C ARG A 46 8.06 3.34 5.16
N ILE A 47 7.48 4.16 6.04
CA ILE A 47 6.03 4.29 6.16
C ILE A 47 5.42 4.78 4.84
N SER A 48 6.02 5.82 4.24
CA SER A 48 5.57 6.33 2.94
C SER A 48 5.64 5.27 1.84
N ALA A 49 6.70 4.46 1.80
CA ALA A 49 6.83 3.38 0.83
C ALA A 49 5.78 2.28 1.05
N GLU A 50 5.54 1.87 2.30
CA GLU A 50 4.51 0.88 2.65
C GLU A 50 3.11 1.36 2.25
N MET A 51 2.79 2.63 2.53
CA MET A 51 1.53 3.24 2.10
C MET A 51 1.39 3.21 0.58
N ARG A 52 2.45 3.61 -0.14
CA ARG A 52 2.41 3.66 -1.60
C ARG A 52 2.28 2.27 -2.23
N ILE A 53 2.96 1.26 -1.69
CA ILE A 53 2.85 -0.13 -2.15
C ILE A 53 1.42 -0.64 -1.95
N ARG A 54 0.79 -0.33 -0.80
CA ARG A 54 -0.59 -0.72 -0.53
C ARG A 54 -1.57 -0.10 -1.52
N GLU A 55 -1.41 1.18 -1.83
CA GLU A 55 -2.23 1.86 -2.84
C GLU A 55 -2.11 1.22 -4.22
N LEU A 56 -0.88 0.89 -4.64
CA LEU A 56 -0.64 0.26 -5.95
C LEU A 56 -1.29 -1.12 -6.02
N ARG A 57 -1.10 -1.96 -5.01
CA ARG A 57 -1.74 -3.29 -4.94
C ARG A 57 -3.26 -3.20 -4.93
N LYS A 58 -3.84 -2.22 -4.23
CA LYS A 58 -5.28 -2.01 -4.24
C LYS A 58 -5.78 -1.68 -5.65
N LYS A 59 -5.08 -0.81 -6.38
CA LYS A 59 -5.43 -0.46 -7.76
C LYS A 59 -5.31 -1.65 -8.72
N GLU A 60 -4.27 -2.47 -8.57
CA GLU A 60 -4.11 -3.71 -9.34
C GLU A 60 -5.30 -4.65 -9.10
N LEU A 61 -5.65 -4.89 -7.83
CA LEU A 61 -6.80 -5.72 -7.47
C LEU A 61 -8.12 -5.19 -8.02
N GLU A 62 -8.36 -3.87 -7.93
CA GLU A 62 -9.58 -3.25 -8.48
C GLU A 62 -9.67 -3.43 -10.01
N GLN A 63 -8.54 -3.35 -10.71
CA GLN A 63 -8.48 -3.60 -12.16
C GLN A 63 -8.77 -5.06 -12.50
N GLU A 64 -8.17 -6.00 -11.77
CA GLU A 64 -8.40 -7.43 -11.94
C GLU A 64 -9.87 -7.80 -11.69
N LEU A 65 -10.45 -7.30 -10.60
CA LEU A 65 -11.87 -7.51 -10.29
C LEU A 65 -12.76 -6.95 -11.40
N THR A 66 -12.49 -5.73 -11.85
CA THR A 66 -13.26 -5.10 -12.94
C THR A 66 -13.18 -5.93 -14.22
N ALA A 67 -11.99 -6.42 -14.57
CA ALA A 67 -11.81 -7.28 -15.74
C ALA A 67 -12.56 -8.61 -15.60
N GLY A 68 -12.48 -9.25 -14.41
CA GLY A 68 -13.20 -10.49 -14.11
C GLY A 68 -14.72 -10.33 -14.21
N TYR A 69 -15.28 -9.27 -13.59
CA TYR A 69 -16.71 -8.97 -13.69
C TYR A 69 -17.16 -8.73 -15.13
N ARG A 70 -16.35 -8.03 -15.94
CA ARG A 70 -16.65 -7.82 -17.36
C ARG A 70 -16.63 -9.12 -18.15
N ALA A 71 -15.63 -9.98 -17.92
CA ALA A 71 -15.50 -11.26 -18.59
C ALA A 71 -16.67 -12.21 -18.27
N MET A 72 -17.15 -12.19 -17.03
CA MET A 72 -18.27 -13.02 -16.58
C MET A 72 -19.64 -12.40 -16.81
N ALA A 73 -19.72 -11.17 -17.32
CA ALA A 73 -20.99 -10.44 -17.43
C ALA A 73 -22.06 -11.17 -18.25
N ALA A 74 -21.68 -11.81 -19.35
CA ALA A 74 -22.62 -12.55 -20.19
C ALA A 74 -23.17 -13.81 -19.49
N GLY A 75 -22.29 -14.61 -18.87
CA GLY A 75 -22.67 -15.80 -18.12
C GLY A 75 -23.50 -15.48 -16.87
N ASN A 76 -23.10 -14.44 -16.12
CA ASN A 76 -23.83 -14.00 -14.93
C ASN A 76 -25.24 -13.50 -15.29
N ARG A 77 -25.41 -12.80 -16.42
CA ARG A 77 -26.74 -12.40 -16.90
C ARG A 77 -27.59 -13.58 -17.33
N ALA A 78 -27.01 -14.58 -17.98
CA ALA A 78 -27.72 -15.79 -18.38
C ALA A 78 -28.22 -16.56 -17.15
N LEU A 79 -27.34 -16.80 -16.17
CA LEU A 79 -27.70 -17.42 -14.89
C LEU A 79 -28.78 -16.62 -14.14
N ALA A 80 -28.65 -15.30 -14.03
CA ALA A 80 -29.66 -14.48 -13.38
C ALA A 80 -31.04 -14.62 -14.05
N LYS A 81 -31.08 -14.71 -15.39
CA LYS A 81 -32.32 -14.89 -16.14
C LYS A 81 -32.92 -16.29 -15.95
N GLU A 82 -32.09 -17.32 -15.81
CA GLU A 82 -32.56 -18.69 -15.55
C GLU A 82 -33.25 -18.84 -14.19
N HIS A 83 -32.89 -18.01 -13.22
CA HIS A 83 -33.45 -18.03 -11.86
C HIS A 83 -34.47 -16.92 -11.58
N GLU A 84 -34.75 -16.05 -12.55
CA GLU A 84 -35.67 -14.91 -12.44
C GLU A 84 -37.09 -15.33 -12.03
N SER A 85 -37.57 -16.50 -12.51
CA SER A 85 -38.92 -16.98 -12.17
C SER A 85 -39.03 -17.45 -10.72
N VAL A 86 -37.97 -18.01 -10.14
CA VAL A 86 -37.94 -18.49 -8.75
C VAL A 86 -37.87 -17.31 -7.77
N ASP A 87 -37.17 -16.23 -8.14
CA ASP A 87 -37.10 -15.01 -7.33
C ASP A 87 -38.44 -14.27 -7.23
N LEU A 88 -39.33 -14.43 -8.21
CA LEU A 88 -40.66 -13.79 -8.24
C LEU A 88 -41.74 -14.57 -7.48
N GLU A 89 -41.55 -15.87 -7.24
CA GLU A 89 -42.51 -16.75 -6.55
C GLU A 89 -42.60 -16.51 -5.02
N GLY A 90 -41.64 -15.78 -4.43
CA GLY A 90 -41.58 -15.51 -2.98
C GLY A 90 -42.17 -14.15 -2.53
N TRP A 91 -42.81 -13.41 -3.43
CA TRP A 91 -43.36 -12.05 -3.16
C TRP A 91 -44.89 -11.98 -3.12
N GLU A 92 -45.60 -13.11 -3.16
CA GLU A 92 -47.03 -13.25 -2.79
C GLU A 92 -47.18 -13.91 -1.41
#